data_AF-A0A423CU34-F1
#
_entry.id   AF-A0A423CU34-F1
#
_cell.length_a   1.000
_cell.length_b   1.000
_cell.length_c   1.000
_cell.angle_alpha   90.00
_cell.angle_beta   90.00
_cell.angle_gamma   90.00
#
_symmetry.space_group_name_H-M   'P 1'
#
loop_
_entity.id
_entity.type
_entity.pdbx_description
1 polymer ?
#
loop_
_entity_poly.entity_id
_entity_poly.type
_entity_poly.pdbx_seq_one_letter_code
_entity_poly.pdbx_strand_id
1 'polypeptide(L)'
;MIGIKSIASYVPVEGVDNYAQGAKFAKDQEFILGKIGSTFLPRKDAGQETSDLCVEAVKALFAANPSLVPESIDALIVVTQNGDEEGLPHTAAIVQDKLGLPTHVAAFDISLGCSGYVYGLYAMKGFMEAAGLKNGLLITADPYSKIVDPQDRNTTMLFGDAATVTWMGEGAQWQLGKAKFGTDGGGAAHLKVSDGVFFMNGRQVFNFALLKVPAHLHELLAESQLAPADIDLFCIHQGSAAIVDAVARRFEDDPDKFVKDMVETGNTVSSSIPLLLEKHVLGSRHQRVALSGFGVGLSWGSAIIERND
;
A
#
# COMPACT_ATOMS: atom_id res chain seq x y z
N MET A 1 1.97 7.87 22.68
CA MET A 1 1.08 7.19 21.71
C MET A 1 1.92 6.68 20.57
N ILE A 2 1.61 5.46 20.09
CA ILE A 2 2.28 4.90 18.92
C ILE A 2 1.74 5.59 17.65
N GLY A 3 2.65 6.06 16.80
CA GLY A 3 2.36 6.69 15.51
C GLY A 3 3.47 6.42 14.50
N ILE A 4 3.44 7.08 13.34
CA ILE A 4 4.39 6.93 12.24
C ILE A 4 5.59 7.88 12.43
N LYS A 5 6.80 7.31 12.51
CA LYS A 5 8.06 8.06 12.68
C LYS A 5 8.77 8.31 11.35
N SER A 6 8.84 7.29 10.50
CA SER A 6 9.47 7.36 9.18
C SER A 6 8.87 6.28 8.28
N ILE A 7 8.95 6.50 6.97
CA ILE A 7 8.65 5.51 5.94
C ILE A 7 9.87 5.46 5.02
N ALA A 8 10.22 4.27 4.54
CA ALA A 8 11.17 4.09 3.45
C ALA A 8 10.64 3.02 2.50
N SER A 9 11.13 3.00 1.27
CA SER A 9 10.72 2.03 0.27
C SER A 9 11.87 1.43 -0.53
N TYR A 10 11.55 0.32 -1.19
CA TYR A 10 12.33 -0.27 -2.26
C TYR A 10 11.42 -0.49 -3.46
N VAL A 11 11.81 0.12 -4.57
CA VAL A 11 11.19 -0.08 -5.89
C VAL A 11 12.26 -0.66 -6.81
N PRO A 12 12.06 -1.86 -7.39
CA PRO A 12 12.97 -2.43 -8.36
C PRO A 12 13.26 -1.48 -9.52
N VAL A 13 14.51 -1.46 -9.98
CA VAL A 13 14.96 -0.59 -11.08
C VAL A 13 14.62 -1.16 -12.45
N GLU A 14 14.60 -2.49 -12.56
CA GLU A 14 14.20 -3.20 -13.78
C GLU A 14 12.68 -3.38 -13.82
N GLY A 15 12.13 -3.52 -15.02
CA GLY A 15 10.70 -3.59 -15.17
C GLY A 15 10.22 -3.63 -16.61
N VAL A 16 8.96 -3.27 -16.80
CA VAL A 16 8.30 -3.36 -18.08
C VAL A 16 7.83 -1.98 -18.55
N ASP A 17 8.18 -1.62 -19.78
CA ASP A 17 7.66 -0.46 -20.49
C ASP A 17 6.21 -0.70 -20.91
N ASN A 18 5.29 0.05 -20.30
CA ASN A 18 3.86 -0.06 -20.58
C ASN A 18 3.45 0.47 -21.95
N TYR A 19 4.23 1.34 -22.59
CA TYR A 19 3.97 1.70 -23.99
C TYR A 19 4.26 0.51 -24.91
N ALA A 20 5.37 -0.20 -24.67
CA ALA A 20 5.68 -1.42 -25.41
C ALA A 20 4.64 -2.53 -25.15
N GLN A 21 4.14 -2.68 -23.92
CA GLN A 21 3.04 -3.61 -23.62
C GLN A 21 1.74 -3.19 -24.30
N GLY A 22 1.37 -1.91 -24.19
CA GLY A 22 0.15 -1.36 -24.78
C GLY A 22 0.09 -1.58 -26.28
N ALA A 23 1.20 -1.37 -26.98
CA ALA A 23 1.31 -1.59 -28.42
C ALA A 23 0.97 -3.04 -28.82
N LYS A 24 1.38 -4.04 -28.03
CA LYS A 24 1.04 -5.46 -28.27
C LYS A 24 -0.47 -5.72 -28.23
N PHE A 25 -1.21 -4.90 -27.49
CA PHE A 25 -2.66 -5.01 -27.32
C PHE A 25 -3.46 -3.92 -28.03
N ALA A 26 -2.84 -3.21 -28.99
CA ALA A 26 -3.44 -2.09 -29.72
C ALA A 26 -3.98 -0.98 -28.79
N LYS A 27 -3.21 -0.65 -27.75
CA LYS A 27 -3.44 0.49 -26.84
C LYS A 27 -2.42 1.58 -27.13
N ASP A 28 -2.91 2.80 -27.29
CA ASP A 28 -2.09 3.97 -27.53
C ASP A 28 -1.59 4.61 -26.21
N GLN A 29 -0.71 5.60 -26.35
CA GLN A 29 -0.12 6.30 -25.20
C GLN A 29 -1.17 7.04 -24.37
N GLU A 30 -2.24 7.54 -25.00
CA GLU A 30 -3.34 8.21 -24.31
C GLU A 30 -4.10 7.25 -23.40
N PHE A 31 -4.35 6.02 -23.86
CA PHE A 31 -4.92 4.97 -23.02
C PHE A 31 -3.99 4.61 -21.86
N ILE A 32 -2.68 4.48 -22.11
CA ILE A 32 -1.70 4.16 -21.06
C ILE A 32 -1.68 5.24 -19.99
N LEU A 33 -1.52 6.52 -20.34
CA LEU A 33 -1.48 7.60 -19.34
C LEU A 33 -2.85 7.87 -18.70
N GLY A 34 -3.91 7.91 -19.51
CA GLY A 34 -5.23 8.35 -19.06
C GLY A 34 -6.05 7.27 -18.36
N LYS A 35 -5.85 5.98 -18.67
CA LYS A 35 -6.61 4.88 -18.06
C LYS A 35 -5.79 4.06 -17.09
N ILE A 36 -4.58 3.67 -17.49
CA ILE A 36 -3.69 2.86 -16.64
C ILE A 36 -2.99 3.76 -15.62
N GLY A 37 -2.36 4.83 -16.07
CA GLY A 37 -1.66 5.81 -15.23
C GLY A 37 -0.15 5.60 -15.13
N SER A 38 0.37 4.49 -15.64
CA SER A 38 1.79 4.12 -15.54
C SER A 38 2.42 3.85 -16.90
N THR A 39 3.60 4.42 -17.13
CA THR A 39 4.44 4.18 -18.31
C THR A 39 5.47 3.09 -18.04
N PHE A 40 5.76 2.81 -16.77
CA PHE A 40 6.69 1.79 -16.35
C PHE A 40 6.10 0.99 -15.18
N LEU A 41 6.36 -0.31 -15.17
CA LEU A 41 6.00 -1.21 -14.06
C LEU A 41 7.27 -1.89 -13.54
N PRO A 42 7.73 -1.55 -12.32
CA PRO A 42 8.88 -2.19 -11.71
C PRO A 42 8.59 -3.68 -11.48
N ARG A 43 9.61 -4.51 -11.65
CA ARG A 43 9.54 -5.97 -11.45
C ARG A 43 10.67 -6.41 -10.55
N LYS A 44 10.35 -7.23 -9.55
CA LYS A 44 11.37 -7.90 -8.76
C LYS A 44 12.26 -8.76 -9.66
N ASP A 45 13.51 -8.93 -9.28
CA ASP A 45 14.39 -9.86 -9.99
C ASP A 45 13.89 -11.30 -9.89
N ALA A 46 14.25 -12.13 -10.88
CA ALA A 46 13.84 -13.53 -10.92
C ALA A 46 14.30 -14.34 -9.69
N GLY A 47 15.44 -13.95 -9.09
CA GLY A 47 15.98 -14.57 -7.87
C GLY A 47 15.53 -13.92 -6.56
N GLN A 48 14.78 -12.82 -6.61
CA GLN A 48 14.23 -12.18 -5.41
C GLN A 48 12.87 -12.78 -5.05
N GLU A 49 12.64 -13.04 -3.77
CA GLU A 49 11.33 -13.31 -3.20
C GLU A 49 10.74 -12.06 -2.53
N THR A 50 9.51 -12.16 -2.04
CA THR A 50 8.81 -11.06 -1.35
C THR A 50 9.60 -10.57 -0.14
N SER A 51 10.18 -11.47 0.65
CA SER A 51 11.05 -11.13 1.78
C SER A 51 12.29 -10.35 1.37
N ASP A 52 12.84 -10.55 0.16
CA ASP A 52 14.00 -9.77 -0.31
C ASP A 52 13.62 -8.31 -0.56
N LEU A 53 12.43 -8.06 -1.13
CA LEU A 53 11.91 -6.70 -1.28
C LEU A 53 11.74 -6.03 0.10
N CYS A 54 11.18 -6.76 1.07
CA CYS A 54 11.03 -6.30 2.45
C CYS A 54 12.39 -5.92 3.06
N VAL A 55 13.41 -6.77 2.89
CA VAL A 55 14.77 -6.54 3.41
C VAL A 55 15.36 -5.26 2.83
N GLU A 56 15.24 -5.03 1.52
CA GLU A 56 15.76 -3.81 0.89
C GLU A 56 15.05 -2.55 1.38
N ALA A 57 13.73 -2.59 1.57
CA ALA A 57 12.99 -1.47 2.17
C ALA A 57 13.43 -1.17 3.61
N VAL A 58 13.68 -2.20 4.43
CA VAL A 58 14.18 -2.03 5.81
C VAL A 58 15.61 -1.51 5.85
N LYS A 59 16.49 -1.96 4.95
CA LYS A 59 17.84 -1.40 4.81
C LYS A 59 17.78 0.09 4.47
N ALA A 60 16.90 0.49 3.56
CA ALA A 60 16.69 1.91 3.23
C ALA A 60 16.21 2.70 4.46
N LEU A 61 15.29 2.15 5.26
CA LEU A 61 14.83 2.77 6.50
C LEU A 61 15.96 2.98 7.52
N PHE A 62 16.77 1.95 7.78
CA PHE A 62 17.90 2.05 8.71
C PHE A 62 18.96 3.03 8.21
N ALA A 63 19.23 3.06 6.90
CA ALA A 63 20.13 4.05 6.30
C ALA A 63 19.64 5.49 6.50
N ALA A 64 18.32 5.72 6.37
CA ALA A 64 17.71 7.02 6.61
C ALA A 64 17.58 7.40 8.09
N ASN A 65 17.64 6.42 9.00
CA ASN A 65 17.46 6.60 10.44
C ASN A 65 18.59 5.94 11.25
N PRO A 66 19.83 6.49 11.26
CA PRO A 66 20.97 5.86 11.92
C PRO A 66 20.83 5.63 13.44
N SER A 67 19.87 6.31 14.08
CA SER A 67 19.54 6.10 15.50
C SER A 67 18.64 4.90 15.76
N LEU A 68 17.98 4.35 14.74
CA LEU A 68 17.15 3.15 14.83
C LEU A 68 18.05 1.93 14.60
N VAL A 69 18.31 1.18 15.68
CA VAL A 69 19.16 -0.01 15.63
C VAL A 69 18.32 -1.29 15.59
N PRO A 70 18.75 -2.36 14.90
CA PRO A 70 18.04 -3.64 14.81
C PRO A 70 17.61 -4.21 16.16
N GLU A 71 18.46 -4.06 17.19
CA GLU A 71 18.24 -4.57 18.55
C GLU A 71 17.07 -3.89 19.28
N SER A 72 16.62 -2.74 18.79
CA SER A 72 15.53 -1.97 19.38
C SER A 72 14.16 -2.27 18.78
N ILE A 73 14.09 -3.13 17.76
CA ILE A 73 12.84 -3.54 17.11
C ILE A 73 12.14 -4.56 18.00
N ASP A 74 10.85 -4.34 18.23
CA ASP A 74 10.00 -5.19 19.09
C ASP A 74 8.95 -5.96 18.28
N ALA A 75 8.50 -5.40 17.15
CA ALA A 75 7.47 -5.98 16.29
C ALA A 75 7.81 -5.84 14.80
N LEU A 76 7.45 -6.85 14.02
CA LEU A 76 7.58 -6.90 12.58
C LEU A 76 6.29 -7.48 12.00
N ILE A 77 5.56 -6.68 11.21
CA ILE A 77 4.35 -7.15 10.54
C ILE A 77 4.55 -6.99 9.04
N VAL A 78 4.31 -8.05 8.26
CA VAL A 78 4.35 -8.00 6.79
C VAL A 78 2.93 -8.13 6.24
N VAL A 79 2.48 -7.12 5.51
CA VAL A 79 1.21 -7.13 4.78
C VAL A 79 1.45 -7.69 3.38
N THR A 80 1.02 -8.93 3.15
CA THR A 80 1.22 -9.63 1.88
C THR A 80 0.19 -10.74 1.67
N GLN A 81 -0.17 -11.00 0.42
CA GLN A 81 -0.89 -12.22 0.00
C GLN A 81 -0.04 -13.09 -0.93
N ASN A 82 1.05 -12.54 -1.45
CA ASN A 82 2.04 -13.23 -2.28
C ASN A 82 3.36 -13.33 -1.53
N GLY A 83 3.33 -13.97 -0.35
CA GLY A 83 4.53 -14.22 0.46
C GLY A 83 5.54 -15.13 -0.22
N ASP A 84 6.61 -15.45 0.49
CA ASP A 84 7.64 -16.38 0.04
C ASP A 84 7.11 -17.81 -0.11
N GLU A 85 7.72 -18.56 -1.03
CA GLU A 85 7.44 -19.99 -1.26
C GLU A 85 5.92 -20.25 -1.39
N GLU A 86 5.39 -21.23 -0.67
CA GLU A 86 3.96 -21.58 -0.60
C GLU A 86 3.28 -21.01 0.65
N GLY A 87 3.88 -19.98 1.27
CA GLY A 87 3.33 -19.29 2.45
C GLY A 87 3.64 -19.92 3.81
N LEU A 88 4.51 -20.94 3.87
CA LEU A 88 5.00 -21.52 5.12
C LEU A 88 6.53 -21.75 5.06
N PRO A 89 7.34 -21.12 5.94
CA PRO A 89 6.94 -20.20 7.01
C PRO A 89 6.37 -18.88 6.46
N HIS A 90 5.72 -18.12 7.34
CA HIS A 90 5.23 -16.79 6.98
C HIS A 90 6.39 -15.82 6.71
N THR A 91 6.16 -14.83 5.85
CA THR A 91 7.19 -13.95 5.28
C THR A 91 7.93 -13.16 6.36
N ALA A 92 7.23 -12.66 7.38
CA ALA A 92 7.84 -11.88 8.46
C ALA A 92 8.93 -12.67 9.22
N ALA A 93 8.80 -13.98 9.40
CA ALA A 93 9.84 -14.80 10.03
C ALA A 93 11.11 -14.88 9.17
N ILE A 94 10.95 -15.01 7.85
CA ILE A 94 12.07 -15.02 6.90
C ILE A 94 12.77 -13.65 6.89
N VAL A 95 11.99 -12.57 6.89
CA VAL A 95 12.52 -11.20 6.96
C VAL A 95 13.28 -10.94 8.26
N GLN A 96 12.75 -11.42 9.40
CA GLN A 96 13.41 -11.33 10.71
C GLN A 96 14.81 -11.97 10.68
N ASP A 97 14.92 -13.19 10.15
CA ASP A 97 16.20 -13.89 10.01
C ASP A 97 17.16 -13.18 9.04
N LYS A 98 16.69 -12.84 7.82
CA LYS A 98 17.49 -12.16 6.79
C LYS A 98 18.07 -10.82 7.26
N LEU A 99 17.37 -10.10 8.14
CA LEU A 99 17.81 -8.83 8.71
C LEU A 99 18.65 -9.00 9.98
N GLY A 100 18.74 -10.21 10.54
CA GLY A 100 19.38 -10.46 11.83
C GLY A 100 18.69 -9.73 12.99
N LEU A 101 17.37 -9.51 12.89
CA LEU A 101 16.61 -8.90 13.98
C LEU A 101 16.61 -9.82 15.22
N PRO A 102 16.42 -9.29 16.43
CA PRO A 102 16.39 -10.11 17.64
C PRO A 102 15.30 -11.20 17.61
N THR A 103 15.56 -12.33 18.27
CA THR A 103 14.60 -13.45 18.38
C THR A 103 13.43 -13.17 19.32
N HIS A 104 13.44 -12.05 20.03
CA HIS A 104 12.30 -11.60 20.85
C HIS A 104 11.30 -10.75 20.06
N VAL A 105 11.59 -10.40 18.79
CA VAL A 105 10.68 -9.65 17.91
C VAL A 105 9.41 -10.47 17.66
N ALA A 106 8.26 -9.87 17.90
CA ALA A 106 7.00 -10.44 17.45
C ALA A 106 6.87 -10.29 15.93
N ALA A 107 6.92 -11.39 15.19
CA ALA A 107 6.85 -11.40 13.73
C ALA A 107 5.61 -12.18 13.22
N PHE A 108 4.82 -11.57 12.34
CA PHE A 108 3.69 -12.24 11.68
C PHE A 108 3.22 -11.52 10.40
N ASP A 109 2.45 -12.22 9.57
CA ASP A 109 1.89 -11.68 8.33
C ASP A 109 0.42 -11.26 8.50
N ILE A 110 -0.01 -10.25 7.75
CA ILE A 110 -1.42 -9.90 7.52
C ILE A 110 -1.77 -10.19 6.06
N SER A 111 -2.69 -11.14 5.87
CA SER A 111 -3.16 -11.54 4.52
C SER A 111 -4.20 -10.56 3.96
N LEU A 112 -3.74 -9.36 3.59
CA LEU A 112 -4.52 -8.34 2.90
C LEU A 112 -3.71 -7.74 1.75
N GLY A 113 -4.39 -7.35 0.67
CA GLY A 113 -3.80 -6.65 -0.46
C GLY A 113 -3.95 -5.12 -0.35
N CYS A 114 -4.59 -4.50 -1.33
CA CYS A 114 -4.67 -3.06 -1.52
C CYS A 114 -5.26 -2.23 -0.35
N SER A 115 -6.02 -2.83 0.56
CA SER A 115 -6.52 -2.20 1.80
C SER A 115 -5.57 -2.36 2.99
N GLY A 116 -4.59 -3.25 2.85
CA GLY A 116 -3.81 -3.80 3.94
C GLY A 116 -2.91 -2.80 4.66
N TYR A 117 -2.46 -1.72 4.01
CA TYR A 117 -1.69 -0.68 4.71
C TYR A 117 -2.48 -0.03 5.83
N VAL A 118 -3.74 0.35 5.56
CA VAL A 118 -4.60 1.01 6.56
C VAL A 118 -4.94 0.03 7.69
N TYR A 119 -5.29 -1.21 7.37
CA TYR A 119 -5.49 -2.24 8.40
C TYR A 119 -4.21 -2.49 9.22
N GLY A 120 -3.06 -2.58 8.55
CA GLY A 120 -1.76 -2.84 9.15
C GLY A 120 -1.34 -1.76 10.13
N LEU A 121 -1.58 -0.48 9.83
CA LEU A 121 -1.30 0.64 10.74
C LEU A 121 -2.03 0.49 12.08
N TYR A 122 -3.33 0.18 12.04
CA TYR A 122 -4.14 0.05 13.26
C TYR A 122 -3.92 -1.28 13.97
N ALA A 123 -3.66 -2.37 13.23
CA ALA A 123 -3.26 -3.65 13.80
C ALA A 123 -1.93 -3.52 14.55
N MET A 124 -0.92 -2.91 13.93
CA MET A 124 0.38 -2.64 14.54
C MET A 124 0.24 -1.75 15.78
N LYS A 125 -0.45 -0.60 15.66
CA LYS A 125 -0.68 0.31 16.80
C LYS A 125 -1.34 -0.41 17.97
N GLY A 126 -2.46 -1.09 17.74
CA GLY A 126 -3.20 -1.79 18.79
C GLY A 126 -2.38 -2.92 19.43
N PHE A 127 -1.67 -3.70 18.62
CA PHE A 127 -0.79 -4.76 19.10
C PHE A 127 0.35 -4.22 19.96
N MET A 128 1.07 -3.20 19.48
CA MET A 128 2.19 -2.59 20.21
C MET A 128 1.72 -1.96 21.52
N GLU A 129 0.61 -1.22 21.52
CA GLU A 129 0.08 -0.58 22.72
C GLU A 129 -0.38 -1.60 23.76
N ALA A 130 -1.03 -2.69 23.33
CA ALA A 130 -1.48 -3.75 24.23
C ALA A 130 -0.31 -4.55 24.85
N ALA A 131 0.77 -4.79 24.09
CA ALA A 131 1.93 -5.56 24.53
C ALA A 131 3.05 -4.70 25.17
N GLY A 132 2.92 -3.37 25.15
CA GLY A 132 3.93 -2.45 25.69
C GLY A 132 5.21 -2.34 24.83
N LEU A 133 5.08 -2.56 23.52
CA LEU A 133 6.19 -2.51 22.55
C LEU A 133 6.43 -1.07 22.06
N LYS A 134 7.66 -0.75 21.66
CA LYS A 134 8.10 0.63 21.39
C LYS A 134 8.45 0.89 19.93
N ASN A 135 9.08 -0.05 19.24
CA ASN A 135 9.42 0.09 17.82
C ASN A 135 8.86 -1.08 17.00
N GLY A 136 7.95 -0.75 16.08
CA GLY A 136 7.37 -1.69 15.14
C GLY A 136 7.76 -1.35 13.71
N LEU A 137 8.03 -2.38 12.91
CA LEU A 137 8.21 -2.29 11.47
C LEU A 137 6.97 -2.87 10.78
N LEU A 138 6.14 -2.00 10.20
CA LEU A 138 5.03 -2.41 9.34
C LEU A 138 5.50 -2.40 7.89
N ILE A 139 5.66 -3.57 7.30
CA ILE A 139 6.10 -3.72 5.92
C ILE A 139 4.89 -4.02 5.03
N THR A 140 4.83 -3.42 3.86
CA THR A 140 3.94 -3.81 2.77
C THR A 140 4.78 -4.34 1.62
N ALA A 141 4.50 -5.53 1.13
CA ALA A 141 5.18 -6.09 -0.05
C ALA A 141 4.30 -7.18 -0.65
N ASP A 142 3.77 -6.96 -1.86
CA ASP A 142 2.83 -7.89 -2.47
C ASP A 142 3.06 -7.98 -3.98
N PRO A 143 4.15 -8.64 -4.43
CA PRO A 143 4.58 -8.62 -5.82
C PRO A 143 3.64 -9.46 -6.70
N TYR A 144 2.66 -8.78 -7.31
CA TYR A 144 1.70 -9.41 -8.21
C TYR A 144 2.36 -9.94 -9.49
N SER A 145 3.60 -9.55 -9.80
CA SER A 145 4.37 -10.20 -10.87
C SER A 145 4.51 -11.72 -10.71
N LYS A 146 4.37 -12.26 -9.49
CA LYS A 146 4.36 -13.71 -9.24
C LYS A 146 3.13 -14.43 -9.81
N ILE A 147 2.00 -13.73 -9.93
CA ILE A 147 0.69 -14.34 -10.21
C ILE A 147 -0.03 -13.76 -11.43
N VAL A 148 0.42 -12.61 -11.96
CA VAL A 148 -0.18 -11.98 -13.14
C VAL A 148 0.27 -12.69 -14.42
N ASP A 149 -0.70 -13.07 -15.24
CA ASP A 149 -0.43 -13.61 -16.58
C ASP A 149 0.07 -12.48 -17.51
N PRO A 150 1.30 -12.58 -18.07
CA PRO A 150 1.82 -11.58 -19.01
C PRO A 150 1.02 -11.49 -20.31
N GLN A 151 0.14 -12.46 -20.62
CA GLN A 151 -0.74 -12.43 -21.79
C GLN A 151 -2.12 -11.84 -21.49
N ASP A 152 -2.49 -11.63 -20.22
CA ASP A 152 -3.77 -11.00 -19.88
C ASP A 152 -3.67 -9.47 -20.02
N ARG A 153 -4.16 -8.99 -21.16
CA ARG A 153 -4.24 -7.55 -21.49
C ARG A 153 -4.97 -6.69 -20.45
N ASN A 154 -5.79 -7.29 -19.56
CA ASN A 154 -6.57 -6.52 -18.58
C ASN A 154 -5.78 -6.25 -17.29
N THR A 155 -4.76 -7.04 -17.00
CA THR A 155 -4.03 -7.00 -15.71
C THR A 155 -2.54 -6.72 -15.88
N THR A 156 -1.93 -7.19 -16.98
CA THR A 156 -0.47 -7.13 -17.19
C THR A 156 0.12 -5.71 -17.20
N MET A 157 -0.69 -4.71 -17.58
CA MET A 157 -0.28 -3.30 -17.61
C MET A 157 -0.52 -2.56 -16.28
N LEU A 158 -1.14 -3.19 -15.27
CA LEU A 158 -1.53 -2.49 -14.05
C LEU A 158 -0.48 -2.58 -12.94
N PHE A 159 0.01 -3.78 -12.67
CA PHE A 159 0.70 -4.06 -11.42
C PHE A 159 2.21 -3.89 -11.54
N GLY A 160 2.82 -3.16 -10.61
CA GLY A 160 4.26 -3.12 -10.40
C GLY A 160 4.59 -3.69 -9.02
N ASP A 161 5.84 -4.09 -8.82
CA ASP A 161 6.32 -4.62 -7.54
C ASP A 161 7.00 -3.51 -6.74
N ALA A 162 6.75 -3.46 -5.42
CA ALA A 162 7.49 -2.61 -4.50
C ALA A 162 7.30 -3.10 -3.07
N ALA A 163 8.26 -2.78 -2.21
CA ALA A 163 8.11 -2.90 -0.77
C ALA A 163 8.21 -1.54 -0.09
N THR A 164 7.45 -1.33 0.98
CA THR A 164 7.65 -0.20 1.88
C THR A 164 7.75 -0.70 3.31
N VAL A 165 8.42 0.07 4.16
CA VAL A 165 8.40 -0.12 5.61
C VAL A 165 8.00 1.18 6.26
N THR A 166 7.06 1.10 7.19
CA THR A 166 6.67 2.18 8.10
C THR A 166 7.20 1.87 9.48
N TRP A 167 8.11 2.71 9.98
CA TRP A 167 8.55 2.69 11.37
C TRP A 167 7.48 3.32 12.24
N MET A 168 6.87 2.50 13.10
CA MET A 168 5.92 2.94 14.11
C MET A 168 6.55 2.95 15.50
N GLY A 169 6.26 3.99 16.28
CA GLY A 169 6.76 4.06 17.65
C GLY A 169 6.29 5.29 18.42
N GLU A 170 6.80 5.42 19.64
CA GLU A 170 6.52 6.57 20.51
C GLU A 170 7.23 7.85 20.02
N GLY A 171 6.65 9.00 20.37
CA GLY A 171 7.18 10.31 19.96
C GLY A 171 7.11 10.54 18.45
N ALA A 172 6.20 9.83 17.77
CA ALA A 172 6.00 9.96 16.34
C ALA A 172 5.42 11.31 15.95
N GLN A 173 5.97 11.87 14.86
CA GLN A 173 5.49 13.12 14.28
C GLN A 173 4.07 12.96 13.71
N TRP A 174 3.73 11.80 13.17
CA TRP A 174 2.40 11.53 12.62
C TRP A 174 1.65 10.56 13.51
N GLN A 175 0.47 10.97 13.98
CA GLN A 175 -0.42 10.19 14.83
C GLN A 175 -1.58 9.63 14.01
N LEU A 176 -2.03 8.43 14.37
CA LEU A 176 -3.20 7.82 13.76
C LEU A 176 -4.47 8.38 14.42
N GLY A 177 -5.31 9.05 13.62
CA GLY A 177 -6.61 9.55 14.02
C GLY A 177 -7.70 8.50 13.88
N LYS A 178 -8.93 8.93 13.54
CA LYS A 178 -10.04 8.00 13.30
C LYS A 178 -9.80 7.16 12.04
N ALA A 179 -10.29 5.93 12.09
CA ALA A 179 -10.36 5.04 10.94
C ALA A 179 -11.69 4.29 10.88
N LYS A 180 -11.99 3.84 9.66
CA LYS A 180 -13.11 2.96 9.34
C LYS A 180 -12.61 1.82 8.47
N PHE A 181 -13.30 0.68 8.55
CA PHE A 181 -12.93 -0.55 7.89
C PHE A 181 -14.19 -1.22 7.32
N GLY A 182 -14.05 -1.96 6.22
CA GLY A 182 -15.15 -2.71 5.65
C GLY A 182 -14.69 -3.85 4.75
N THR A 183 -15.50 -4.91 4.73
CA THR A 183 -15.27 -6.11 3.94
C THR A 183 -16.59 -6.62 3.40
N ASP A 184 -16.60 -7.01 2.13
CA ASP A 184 -17.70 -7.71 1.46
C ASP A 184 -17.16 -8.91 0.69
N GLY A 185 -17.25 -10.08 1.35
CA GLY A 185 -16.84 -11.37 0.80
C GLY A 185 -17.64 -11.81 -0.43
N GLY A 186 -18.80 -11.20 -0.70
CA GLY A 186 -19.60 -11.50 -1.89
C GLY A 186 -18.87 -11.17 -3.20
N GLY A 187 -17.87 -10.28 -3.15
CA GLY A 187 -17.06 -9.89 -4.30
C GLY A 187 -15.89 -10.84 -4.64
N ALA A 188 -15.70 -11.94 -3.91
CA ALA A 188 -14.55 -12.84 -4.07
C ALA A 188 -14.36 -13.36 -5.52
N ALA A 189 -15.45 -13.59 -6.26
CA ALA A 189 -15.36 -14.06 -7.65
C ALA A 189 -14.80 -13.00 -8.63
N HIS A 190 -14.73 -11.73 -8.23
CA HIS A 190 -14.26 -10.62 -9.08
C HIS A 190 -12.77 -10.35 -8.94
N LEU A 191 -12.12 -10.85 -7.89
CA LEU A 191 -10.69 -10.65 -7.64
C LEU A 191 -10.14 -11.83 -6.84
N LYS A 192 -9.46 -12.75 -7.52
CA LYS A 192 -8.99 -14.01 -6.92
C LYS A 192 -7.79 -14.57 -7.68
N VAL A 193 -7.13 -15.55 -7.07
CA VAL A 193 -6.21 -16.45 -7.77
C VAL A 193 -6.93 -17.76 -8.05
N SER A 194 -6.76 -18.29 -9.26
CA SER A 194 -7.22 -19.64 -9.66
C SER A 194 -6.05 -20.35 -10.34
N ASP A 195 -5.67 -21.52 -9.83
CA ASP A 195 -4.58 -22.32 -10.38
C ASP A 195 -3.26 -21.55 -10.51
N GLY A 196 -2.95 -20.73 -9.49
CA GLY A 196 -1.75 -19.87 -9.45
C GLY A 196 -1.83 -18.61 -10.30
N VAL A 197 -2.91 -18.41 -11.07
CA VAL A 197 -3.06 -17.25 -11.96
C VAL A 197 -4.07 -16.26 -11.38
N PHE A 198 -3.67 -15.00 -11.36
CA PHE A 198 -4.50 -13.88 -10.95
C PHE A 198 -5.63 -13.63 -11.95
N PHE A 199 -6.84 -13.47 -11.43
CA PHE A 199 -8.03 -13.10 -12.19
C PHE A 199 -8.66 -11.84 -11.60
N MET A 200 -8.99 -10.90 -12.48
CA MET A 200 -9.70 -9.67 -12.13
C MET A 200 -10.84 -9.37 -13.11
N ASN A 201 -12.04 -9.14 -12.57
CA ASN A 201 -13.12 -8.47 -13.29
C ASN A 201 -13.02 -6.95 -13.11
N GLY A 202 -12.22 -6.29 -13.97
CA GLY A 202 -11.92 -4.87 -13.83
C GLY A 202 -13.14 -3.95 -13.76
N ARG A 203 -14.23 -4.28 -14.47
CA ARG A 203 -15.48 -3.51 -14.41
C ARG A 203 -16.13 -3.56 -13.03
N GLN A 204 -16.19 -4.74 -12.42
CA GLN A 204 -16.79 -4.89 -11.08
C GLN A 204 -15.90 -4.24 -10.01
N VAL A 205 -14.58 -4.39 -10.11
CA VAL A 205 -13.62 -3.73 -9.20
C VAL A 205 -13.70 -2.21 -9.31
N PHE A 206 -13.78 -1.66 -10.53
CA PHE A 206 -13.98 -0.24 -10.76
C PHE A 206 -15.29 0.27 -10.14
N ASN A 207 -16.42 -0.40 -10.42
CA ASN A 207 -17.72 -0.02 -9.87
C ASN A 207 -17.74 -0.06 -8.33
N PHE A 208 -17.12 -1.08 -7.73
CA PHE A 208 -16.93 -1.17 -6.29
C PHE A 208 -16.17 0.04 -5.76
N ALA A 209 -15.03 0.39 -6.35
CA ALA A 209 -14.22 1.52 -5.91
C ALA A 209 -15.00 2.84 -5.96
N LEU A 210 -15.70 3.10 -7.08
CA LEU A 210 -16.48 4.33 -7.27
C LEU A 210 -17.68 4.45 -6.32
N LEU A 211 -18.26 3.32 -5.91
CA LEU A 211 -19.42 3.32 -5.02
C LEU A 211 -19.00 3.40 -3.56
N LYS A 212 -18.00 2.62 -3.15
CA LYS A 212 -17.64 2.44 -1.74
C LYS A 212 -16.64 3.49 -1.25
N VAL A 213 -15.62 3.82 -2.04
CA VAL A 213 -14.50 4.65 -1.56
C VAL A 213 -14.94 6.08 -1.23
N PRO A 214 -15.64 6.83 -2.11
CA PRO A 214 -16.07 8.19 -1.80
C PRO A 214 -17.03 8.24 -0.60
N ALA A 215 -18.02 7.33 -0.57
CA ALA A 215 -18.98 7.26 0.53
C ALA A 215 -18.29 7.00 1.87
N HIS A 216 -17.35 6.05 1.90
CA HIS A 216 -16.62 5.69 3.11
C HIS A 216 -15.69 6.81 3.61
N LEU A 217 -15.07 7.56 2.70
CA LEU A 217 -14.30 8.76 3.03
C LEU A 217 -15.19 9.87 3.59
N HIS A 218 -16.36 10.15 2.99
CA HIS A 218 -17.30 11.13 3.52
C HIS A 218 -17.82 10.74 4.91
N GLU A 219 -18.13 9.47 5.13
CA GLU A 219 -18.52 8.97 6.46
C GLU A 219 -17.40 9.16 7.49
N LEU A 220 -16.14 8.84 7.13
CA LEU A 220 -14.99 9.04 8.01
C LEU A 220 -14.79 10.53 8.37
N LEU A 221 -14.89 11.42 7.39
CA LEU A 221 -14.77 12.86 7.59
C LEU A 221 -15.90 13.37 8.51
N ALA A 222 -17.14 12.96 8.25
CA ALA A 222 -18.28 13.32 9.07
C ALA A 222 -18.13 12.84 10.52
N GLU A 223 -17.71 11.59 10.73
CA GLU A 223 -17.44 11.04 12.07
C GLU A 223 -16.28 11.78 12.76
N SER A 224 -15.31 12.26 11.99
CA SER A 224 -14.18 13.04 12.49
C SER A 224 -14.52 14.52 12.68
N GLN A 225 -15.74 14.96 12.33
CA GLN A 225 -16.15 16.36 12.35
C GLN A 225 -15.26 17.25 11.46
N LEU A 226 -14.84 16.71 10.32
CA LEU A 226 -14.00 17.39 9.34
C LEU A 226 -14.75 17.52 8.01
N ALA A 227 -14.46 18.60 7.28
CA ALA A 227 -14.82 18.77 5.89
C ALA A 227 -13.65 18.32 4.97
N PRO A 228 -13.90 18.01 3.69
CA PRO A 228 -12.82 17.76 2.73
C PRO A 228 -11.79 18.90 2.64
N ALA A 229 -12.22 20.14 2.87
CA ALA A 229 -11.34 21.31 2.90
C ALA A 229 -10.30 21.27 4.03
N ASP A 230 -10.57 20.56 5.14
CA ASP A 230 -9.67 20.43 6.30
C ASP A 230 -8.57 19.38 6.10
N ILE A 231 -8.66 18.60 5.03
CA ILE A 231 -7.65 17.61 4.62
C ILE A 231 -6.71 18.27 3.64
N ASP A 232 -5.41 18.13 3.88
CA ASP A 232 -4.39 18.67 2.98
C ASP A 232 -4.22 17.81 1.74
N LEU A 233 -4.17 16.48 1.93
CA LEU A 233 -4.02 15.51 0.85
C LEU A 233 -4.84 14.24 1.10
N PHE A 234 -5.35 13.67 0.01
CA PHE A 234 -5.96 12.35 -0.03
C PHE A 234 -4.98 11.36 -0.69
N CYS A 235 -4.37 10.50 0.11
CA CYS A 235 -3.49 9.42 -0.34
C CYS A 235 -4.29 8.12 -0.43
N ILE A 236 -4.88 7.87 -1.60
CA ILE A 236 -5.66 6.67 -1.86
C ILE A 236 -4.85 5.63 -2.65
N HIS A 237 -5.26 4.36 -2.56
CA HIS A 237 -4.67 3.28 -3.33
C HIS A 237 -4.64 3.59 -4.83
N GLN A 238 -3.46 3.41 -5.43
CA GLN A 238 -3.16 3.74 -6.82
C GLN A 238 -3.51 2.55 -7.74
N GLY A 239 -4.80 2.19 -7.79
CA GLY A 239 -5.24 1.03 -8.57
C GLY A 239 -5.13 1.22 -10.09
N SER A 240 -5.43 2.43 -10.55
CA SER A 240 -5.22 2.95 -11.92
C SER A 240 -5.54 4.44 -11.93
N ALA A 241 -5.02 5.20 -12.90
CA ALA A 241 -5.38 6.61 -13.06
C ALA A 241 -6.89 6.81 -13.20
N ALA A 242 -7.57 5.92 -13.94
CA ALA A 242 -9.01 5.98 -14.11
C ALA A 242 -9.79 5.91 -12.78
N ILE A 243 -9.35 5.06 -11.84
CA ILE A 243 -10.00 4.93 -10.53
C ILE A 243 -9.74 6.17 -9.69
N VAL A 244 -8.47 6.61 -9.60
CA VAL A 244 -8.10 7.78 -8.80
C VAL A 244 -8.89 9.01 -9.26
N ASP A 245 -8.91 9.26 -10.58
CA ASP A 245 -9.62 10.39 -11.16
C ASP A 245 -11.14 10.29 -10.95
N ALA A 246 -11.69 9.08 -10.99
CA ALA A 246 -13.13 8.88 -10.78
C ALA A 246 -13.56 9.07 -9.32
N VAL A 247 -12.70 8.69 -8.36
CA VAL A 247 -12.92 8.95 -6.93
C VAL A 247 -12.75 10.44 -6.65
N ALA A 248 -11.68 11.07 -7.14
CA ALA A 248 -11.40 12.49 -6.93
C ALA A 248 -12.55 13.40 -7.41
N ARG A 249 -13.16 13.09 -8.57
CA ARG A 249 -14.32 13.82 -9.11
C ARG A 249 -15.57 13.79 -8.22
N ARG A 250 -15.62 12.95 -7.18
CA ARG A 250 -16.72 12.95 -6.20
C ARG A 250 -16.50 13.96 -5.07
N PHE A 251 -15.37 14.63 -5.04
CA PHE A 251 -15.01 15.69 -4.10
C PHE A 251 -14.98 17.01 -4.89
N GLU A 252 -16.16 17.60 -5.11
CA GLU A 252 -16.42 18.68 -6.07
C GLU A 252 -15.53 19.91 -5.88
N ASP A 253 -15.13 20.21 -4.65
CA ASP A 253 -14.45 21.47 -4.31
C ASP A 253 -12.93 21.43 -4.48
N ASP A 254 -12.29 20.24 -4.49
CA ASP A 254 -10.81 20.16 -4.50
C ASP A 254 -10.26 18.79 -4.98
N PRO A 255 -10.50 18.40 -6.25
CA PRO A 255 -10.01 17.13 -6.78
C PRO A 255 -8.47 17.03 -6.82
N ASP A 256 -7.78 18.16 -6.83
CA ASP A 256 -6.31 18.24 -6.91
C ASP A 256 -5.61 17.79 -5.62
N LYS A 257 -6.34 17.70 -4.50
CA LYS A 257 -5.84 17.09 -3.25
C LYS A 257 -5.68 15.57 -3.33
N PHE A 258 -6.25 14.91 -4.34
CA PHE A 258 -6.06 13.48 -4.56
C PHE A 258 -4.72 13.24 -5.26
N VAL A 259 -3.75 12.72 -4.51
CA VAL A 259 -2.43 12.46 -5.06
C VAL A 259 -2.50 11.33 -6.09
N LYS A 260 -2.03 11.62 -7.29
CA LYS A 260 -1.87 10.66 -8.38
C LYS A 260 -0.40 10.59 -8.78
N ASP A 261 0.29 9.55 -8.32
CA ASP A 261 1.73 9.37 -8.54
C ASP A 261 2.04 7.88 -8.67
N MET A 262 1.72 7.36 -9.85
CA MET A 262 1.90 5.95 -10.21
C MET A 262 2.63 5.77 -11.54
N VAL A 263 3.14 6.86 -12.13
CA VAL A 263 3.68 6.85 -13.50
C VAL A 263 4.80 5.81 -13.67
N GLU A 264 5.64 5.69 -12.65
CA GLU A 264 6.82 4.82 -12.64
C GLU A 264 6.67 3.58 -11.75
N THR A 265 5.50 3.37 -11.15
CA THR A 265 5.27 2.28 -10.18
C THR A 265 4.04 1.43 -10.52
N GLY A 266 3.04 2.02 -11.16
CA GLY A 266 1.73 1.41 -11.35
C GLY A 266 1.04 1.07 -10.02
N ASN A 267 0.25 0.02 -10.06
CA ASN A 267 -0.42 -0.54 -8.90
C ASN A 267 0.54 -1.45 -8.14
N THR A 268 1.09 -0.92 -7.04
CA THR A 268 1.96 -1.66 -6.09
C THR A 268 1.17 -2.24 -4.90
N VAL A 269 -0.14 -2.46 -5.09
CA VAL A 269 -1.03 -3.15 -4.15
C VAL A 269 -1.03 -2.45 -2.78
N SER A 270 -0.52 -3.11 -1.74
CA SER A 270 -0.46 -2.58 -0.37
C SER A 270 0.58 -1.46 -0.21
N SER A 271 1.60 -1.42 -1.08
CA SER A 271 2.67 -0.42 -1.05
C SER A 271 2.30 0.93 -1.65
N SER A 272 1.15 1.05 -2.33
CA SER A 272 0.80 2.28 -3.04
C SER A 272 0.63 3.49 -2.12
N ILE A 273 -0.08 3.34 -1.00
CA ILE A 273 -0.31 4.44 -0.05
C ILE A 273 1.01 4.89 0.63
N PRO A 274 1.81 4.00 1.24
CA PRO A 274 3.04 4.42 1.89
C PRO A 274 4.07 5.05 0.94
N LEU A 275 4.12 4.65 -0.33
CA LEU A 275 4.93 5.34 -1.34
C LEU A 275 4.51 6.82 -1.52
N LEU A 276 3.20 7.09 -1.53
CA LEU A 276 2.70 8.47 -1.58
C LEU A 276 3.06 9.24 -0.30
N LEU A 277 2.95 8.61 0.86
CA LEU A 277 3.26 9.24 2.14
C LEU A 277 4.74 9.60 2.27
N GLU A 278 5.61 8.68 1.89
CA GLU A 278 7.06 8.90 1.85
C GLU A 278 7.41 10.11 0.98
N LYS A 279 6.89 10.14 -0.25
CA LYS A 279 7.25 11.16 -1.24
C LYS A 279 6.60 12.53 -1.00
N HIS A 280 5.33 12.56 -0.58
CA HIS A 280 4.53 13.80 -0.56
C HIS A 280 4.18 14.29 0.84
N VAL A 281 4.30 13.46 1.88
CA VAL A 281 3.72 13.79 3.21
C VAL A 281 4.80 13.97 4.29
N LEU A 282 5.71 13.01 4.47
CA LEU A 282 6.62 13.03 5.64
C LEU A 282 7.49 14.30 5.72
N GLY A 283 8.05 14.76 4.60
CA GLY A 283 8.87 15.97 4.52
C GLY A 283 8.10 17.29 4.34
N SER A 284 6.77 17.23 4.27
CA SER A 284 5.93 18.39 3.95
C SER A 284 5.61 19.26 5.18
N ARG A 285 4.77 20.28 4.98
CA ARG A 285 4.12 21.04 6.06
C ARG A 285 2.64 20.65 6.25
N HIS A 286 2.20 19.57 5.63
CA HIS A 286 0.84 19.07 5.79
C HIS A 286 0.59 18.66 7.25
N GLN A 287 -0.63 18.92 7.69
CA GLN A 287 -1.11 18.69 9.05
C GLN A 287 -2.09 17.52 9.10
N ARG A 288 -2.93 17.34 8.07
CA ARG A 288 -3.91 16.24 8.03
C ARG A 288 -3.94 15.58 6.66
N VAL A 289 -3.79 14.27 6.65
CA VAL A 289 -3.83 13.46 5.42
C VAL A 289 -4.86 12.35 5.59
N ALA A 290 -5.74 12.18 4.60
CA ALA A 290 -6.67 11.08 4.55
C ALA A 290 -6.10 9.93 3.72
N LEU A 291 -6.16 8.72 4.25
CA LEU A 291 -5.73 7.48 3.62
C LEU A 291 -6.94 6.68 3.17
N SER A 292 -6.87 6.02 2.02
CA SER A 292 -7.90 5.02 1.66
C SER A 292 -7.35 3.90 0.80
N GLY A 293 -7.30 2.70 1.36
CA GLY A 293 -6.96 1.48 0.62
C GLY A 293 -8.21 0.66 0.29
N PHE A 294 -8.25 0.03 -0.87
CA PHE A 294 -9.40 -0.77 -1.31
C PHE A 294 -8.99 -1.78 -2.38
N GLY A 295 -9.58 -2.97 -2.38
CA GLY A 295 -9.27 -4.02 -3.36
C GLY A 295 -9.78 -5.39 -2.91
N VAL A 296 -8.93 -6.40 -3.05
CA VAL A 296 -9.22 -7.83 -2.77
C VAL A 296 -9.89 -8.08 -1.42
N GLY A 297 -10.84 -9.02 -1.40
CA GLY A 297 -11.75 -9.29 -0.27
C GLY A 297 -13.22 -9.48 -0.66
N LEU A 298 -13.92 -8.51 -1.29
CA LEU A 298 -13.42 -7.13 -1.47
C LEU A 298 -13.37 -6.42 -0.12
N SER A 299 -12.33 -5.63 0.10
CA SER A 299 -12.09 -4.95 1.37
C SER A 299 -11.66 -3.50 1.13
N TRP A 300 -11.89 -2.66 2.13
CA TRP A 300 -11.49 -1.26 2.11
C TRP A 300 -11.25 -0.75 3.53
N GLY A 301 -10.34 0.20 3.66
CA GLY A 301 -10.03 0.87 4.92
C GLY A 301 -9.67 2.31 4.66
N SER A 302 -10.18 3.22 5.49
CA SER A 302 -9.86 4.64 5.40
C SER A 302 -9.48 5.17 6.78
N ALA A 303 -8.52 6.08 6.82
CA ALA A 303 -8.01 6.65 8.06
C ALA A 303 -7.60 8.11 7.87
N ILE A 304 -7.56 8.86 8.96
CA ILE A 304 -6.93 10.18 8.99
C ILE A 304 -5.66 10.06 9.81
N ILE A 305 -4.55 10.57 9.26
CA ILE A 305 -3.33 10.77 10.03
C ILE A 305 -3.11 12.27 10.23
N GLU A 306 -2.65 12.63 11.41
CA GLU A 306 -2.46 14.01 11.81
C GLU A 306 -1.04 14.21 12.30
N ARG A 307 -0.44 15.35 11.96
CA ARG A 307 0.85 15.73 12.50
C ARG A 307 0.65 16.21 13.94
N ASN A 308 1.51 15.72 14.82
CA ASN A 308 1.60 16.17 16.19
C ASN A 308 2.49 17.43 16.20
N ASP A 309 1.91 18.55 16.61
CA ASP A 309 2.63 19.81 16.85
C ASP A 309 3.58 19.71 18.08
#